data_AF-A0A933HNU9-F1
#
_entry.id   AF-A0A933HNU9-F1
#
_cell.length_a   1.000
_cell.length_b   1.000
_cell.length_c   1.000
_cell.angle_alpha   90.00
_cell.angle_beta   90.00
_cell.angle_gamma   90.00
#
_symmetry.space_group_name_H-M   'P 1'
#
loop_
_entity.id
_entity.type
_entity.pdbx_description
1 polymer ?
#
loop_
_entity_poly.entity_id
_entity_poly.type
_entity_poly.pdbx_seq_one_letter_code
_entity_poly.pdbx_strand_id
1 'polypeptide(L)'
;MFGLVSVAAIYALALAVFPEKRYLALATTALATLNPSFLYASALVSNDVPLVAFCTLALWASAKLVTRAWDANWKAFARLGIFVACALMVKTTALGLLPFVFIVIVYCARQNHTRRSCSSLISSISFLIAFSLPLLVLTGWYFVRNQILYGDPLAYKLIAASALPPRDAPLTIPELLQINLPWLWQTFWGGPTPGDFPQWLLTILLGAFVLAFVGFTFYVLRERTSLGAQRLGMIGLMLAWLAFIFLAQLQFIRTASGTDQGRYLFPASATLALIFALGWSEIIWQIFSRVRRGFDERAAQRATSIGLTSLALALPAFVLVAYTLPAYAPPAPFDPAALAQRGAPLEANFENGMQLRGFSLNSRRVACGDELAVTLFWTSDKRIKDTYRVFAHLVNEQGAVAGNQDVIPGGGAYPTVYWKPNAWLADTIYVPLNHGARAGNYDVIIGTYKFGAPDERVNLENSAADFVTLGDVQVNAPAEGCP
;
A
#
# COMPACT_ATOMS: atom_id res chain seq x y z
N MET A 1 -6.09 3.57 16.09
CA MET A 1 -5.74 4.87 16.72
C MET A 1 -5.12 5.86 15.74
N PHE A 2 -3.96 5.56 15.13
CA PHE A 2 -3.29 6.50 14.21
C PHE A 2 -4.11 6.91 13.00
N GLY A 3 -4.97 6.05 12.45
CA GLY A 3 -5.92 6.43 11.41
C GLY A 3 -6.85 7.59 11.82
N LEU A 4 -7.35 7.60 13.06
CA LEU A 4 -8.16 8.72 13.59
C LEU A 4 -7.33 10.00 13.73
N VAL A 5 -6.07 9.87 14.13
CA VAL A 5 -5.15 11.02 14.18
C VAL A 5 -4.92 11.58 12.77
N SER A 6 -4.73 10.73 11.76
CA SER A 6 -4.63 11.16 10.36
C SER A 6 -5.90 11.88 9.90
N VAL A 7 -7.10 11.36 10.19
CA VAL A 7 -8.39 12.02 9.89
C VAL A 7 -8.42 13.43 10.49
N ALA A 8 -8.13 13.55 11.79
CA ALA A 8 -8.13 14.84 12.47
C ALA A 8 -7.05 15.80 11.93
N ALA A 9 -5.84 15.30 11.67
CA ALA A 9 -4.72 16.09 11.18
C ALA A 9 -4.94 16.60 9.75
N ILE A 10 -5.50 15.77 8.86
CA ILE A 10 -5.81 16.16 7.48
C ILE A 10 -6.90 17.24 7.47
N TYR A 11 -7.96 17.05 8.24
CA TYR A 11 -9.02 18.04 8.39
C TYR A 11 -8.48 19.37 8.95
N ALA A 12 -7.65 19.29 10.00
CA ALA A 12 -7.05 20.46 10.64
C ALA A 12 -6.07 21.18 9.71
N LEU A 13 -5.28 20.46 8.91
CA LEU A 13 -4.39 21.03 7.89
C LEU A 13 -5.18 21.78 6.83
N ALA A 14 -6.23 21.16 6.27
CA ALA A 14 -7.07 21.79 5.27
C ALA A 14 -7.68 23.11 5.77
N LEU A 15 -8.19 23.13 7.01
CA LEU A 15 -8.72 24.35 7.64
C LEU A 15 -7.64 25.37 8.04
N ALA A 16 -6.42 24.92 8.36
CA ALA A 16 -5.33 25.85 8.65
C ALA A 16 -4.94 26.65 7.40
N VAL A 17 -4.98 26.04 6.22
CA VAL A 17 -4.69 26.72 4.95
C VAL A 17 -5.92 27.48 4.43
N PHE A 18 -7.11 26.88 4.51
CA PHE A 18 -8.37 27.44 3.99
C PHE A 18 -9.50 27.44 5.06
N PRO A 19 -9.49 28.37 6.03
CA PRO A 19 -10.45 28.39 7.14
C PRO A 19 -11.92 28.46 6.71
N GLU A 20 -12.18 29.15 5.60
CA GLU A 20 -13.54 29.39 5.08
C GLU A 20 -14.12 28.20 4.30
N LYS A 21 -13.29 27.21 3.94
CA LYS A 21 -13.66 26.13 3.00
C LYS A 21 -13.97 24.81 3.72
N ARG A 22 -14.87 24.84 4.69
CA ARG A 22 -15.20 23.68 5.54
C ARG A 22 -15.67 22.45 4.76
N TYR A 23 -16.48 22.65 3.73
CA TYR A 23 -16.94 21.56 2.86
C TYR A 23 -15.78 20.86 2.12
N LEU A 24 -14.80 21.63 1.66
CA LEU A 24 -13.63 21.05 1.00
C LEU A 24 -12.70 20.37 2.00
N ALA A 25 -12.57 20.88 3.23
CA ALA A 25 -11.82 20.19 4.27
C ALA A 25 -12.41 18.79 4.57
N LEU A 26 -13.74 18.66 4.60
CA LEU A 26 -14.41 17.35 4.70
C LEU A 26 -14.09 16.46 3.49
N ALA A 27 -14.22 17.00 2.28
CA ALA A 27 -13.96 16.28 1.03
C ALA A 27 -12.51 15.76 0.94
N THR A 28 -11.54 16.62 1.27
CA THR A 28 -10.11 16.30 1.35
C THR A 28 -9.85 15.18 2.35
N THR A 29 -10.47 15.26 3.53
CA THR A 29 -10.30 14.26 4.58
C THR A 29 -10.88 12.91 4.13
N ALA A 30 -12.13 12.91 3.65
CA ALA A 30 -12.80 11.71 3.17
C ALA A 30 -12.01 11.02 2.04
N LEU A 31 -11.60 11.78 1.02
CA LEU A 31 -10.84 11.24 -0.11
C LEU A 31 -9.49 10.64 0.31
N ALA A 32 -8.79 11.27 1.25
CA ALA A 32 -7.50 10.77 1.73
C ALA A 32 -7.64 9.53 2.62
N THR A 33 -8.62 9.49 3.54
CA THR A 33 -8.68 8.46 4.58
C THR A 33 -9.65 7.32 4.30
N LEU A 34 -10.61 7.50 3.40
CA LEU A 34 -11.49 6.42 2.92
C LEU A 34 -10.97 5.80 1.61
N ASN A 35 -9.78 6.22 1.15
CA ASN A 35 -9.06 5.50 0.12
C ASN A 35 -8.88 4.02 0.56
N PRO A 36 -9.25 3.03 -0.29
CA PRO A 36 -9.19 1.61 0.07
C PRO A 36 -7.81 1.16 0.57
N SER A 37 -6.75 1.62 -0.07
CA SER A 37 -5.36 1.34 0.31
C SER A 37 -5.01 1.91 1.68
N PHE A 38 -5.52 3.09 2.02
CA PHE A 38 -5.34 3.70 3.34
C PHE A 38 -6.12 2.95 4.42
N LEU A 39 -7.36 2.54 4.12
CA LEU A 39 -8.18 1.73 5.02
C LEU A 39 -7.52 0.38 5.30
N TYR A 40 -7.00 -0.29 4.26
CA TYR A 40 -6.23 -1.52 4.38
C TYR A 40 -5.00 -1.32 5.28
N ALA A 41 -4.18 -0.30 5.02
CA ALA A 41 -3.00 -0.01 5.82
C ALA A 41 -3.35 0.33 7.29
N SER A 42 -4.55 0.86 7.54
CA SER A 42 -5.07 1.17 8.88
C SER A 42 -5.56 -0.06 9.64
N ALA A 43 -5.93 -1.13 8.94
CA ALA A 43 -6.33 -2.40 9.54
C ALA A 43 -5.12 -3.28 9.93
N LEU A 44 -3.93 -2.96 9.42
CA LEU A 44 -2.69 -3.67 9.72
C LEU A 44 -1.87 -3.00 10.81
N VAL A 45 -1.06 -3.80 11.51
CA VAL A 45 0.05 -3.29 12.32
C VAL A 45 1.16 -2.88 11.37
N SER A 46 1.13 -1.61 10.94
CA SER A 46 2.07 -1.03 9.97
C SER A 46 2.63 0.30 10.45
N ASN A 47 3.79 0.67 9.91
CA ASN A 47 4.39 2.00 10.11
C ASN A 47 3.88 3.05 9.11
N ASP A 48 3.06 2.68 8.12
CA ASP A 48 2.62 3.60 7.08
C ASP A 48 1.61 4.63 7.63
N VAL A 49 0.56 4.20 8.32
CA VAL A 49 -0.48 5.11 8.83
C VAL A 49 0.02 6.06 9.94
N PRO A 50 0.82 5.61 10.92
CA PRO A 50 1.46 6.52 11.87
C PRO A 50 2.34 7.57 11.18
N LEU A 51 3.04 7.20 10.10
CA LEU A 51 3.87 8.14 9.33
C LEU A 51 3.01 9.23 8.70
N VAL A 52 1.86 8.87 8.10
CA VAL A 52 0.89 9.85 7.57
C VAL A 52 0.43 10.81 8.66
N ALA A 53 0.07 10.28 9.84
CA ALA A 53 -0.42 11.08 10.95
C ALA A 53 0.59 12.15 11.36
N PHE A 54 1.85 11.76 11.63
CA PHE A 54 2.87 12.68 12.12
C PHE A 54 3.42 13.62 11.03
N CYS A 55 3.56 13.15 9.78
CA CYS A 55 3.89 14.04 8.66
C CYS A 55 2.80 15.11 8.48
N THR A 56 1.52 14.72 8.56
CA THR A 56 0.42 15.66 8.42
C THR A 56 0.33 16.63 9.60
N LEU A 57 0.60 16.18 10.84
CA LEU A 57 0.68 17.06 12.01
C LEU A 57 1.84 18.07 11.90
N ALA A 58 2.99 17.65 11.37
CA ALA A 58 4.11 18.56 11.09
C ALA A 58 3.75 19.61 10.03
N LEU A 59 3.08 19.20 8.94
CA LEU A 59 2.56 20.12 7.93
C LEU A 59 1.48 21.05 8.50
N TRP A 60 0.59 20.55 9.36
CA TRP A 60 -0.43 21.36 10.03
C TRP A 60 0.18 22.42 10.95
N ALA A 61 1.13 22.03 11.81
CA ALA A 61 1.86 22.98 12.66
C ALA A 61 2.61 24.02 11.81
N SER A 62 3.24 23.59 10.71
CA SER A 62 3.87 24.48 9.74
C SER A 62 2.87 25.45 9.12
N ALA A 63 1.69 24.98 8.71
CA ALA A 63 0.61 25.82 8.19
C ALA A 63 0.16 26.86 9.23
N LYS A 64 -0.02 26.47 10.50
CA LYS A 64 -0.41 27.39 11.58
C LYS A 64 0.65 28.47 11.82
N LEU A 65 1.94 28.14 11.74
CA LEU A 65 3.05 29.09 11.84
C LEU A 65 3.11 30.04 10.63
N VAL A 66 3.06 29.50 9.41
CA VAL A 66 3.15 30.28 8.16
C VAL A 66 1.95 31.22 8.00
N THR A 67 0.74 30.73 8.27
CA THR A 67 -0.51 31.52 8.21
C THR A 67 -0.71 32.43 9.43
N ARG A 68 0.24 32.45 10.38
CA ARG A 68 0.21 33.26 11.61
C ARG A 68 -0.97 32.97 12.53
N ALA A 69 -1.59 31.81 12.39
CA ALA A 69 -2.59 31.35 13.33
C ALA A 69 -1.96 30.89 14.67
N TRP A 70 -0.65 30.60 14.67
CA TRP A 70 0.20 30.49 15.86
C TRP A 70 1.27 31.57 15.84
N ASP A 71 1.57 32.13 17.02
CA ASP A 71 2.73 33.00 17.19
C ASP A 71 4.03 32.18 17.07
N ALA A 72 5.00 32.73 16.33
CA ALA A 72 6.34 32.17 16.21
C ALA A 72 7.11 32.33 17.54
N ASN A 73 7.05 31.30 18.38
CA ASN A 73 7.71 31.24 19.68
C ASN A 73 8.30 29.85 19.94
N TRP A 74 9.11 29.73 20.98
CA TRP A 74 9.81 28.49 21.32
C TRP A 74 8.85 27.30 21.55
N LYS A 75 7.66 27.53 22.12
CA LYS A 75 6.66 26.46 22.35
C LYS A 75 6.11 25.92 21.04
N ALA A 76 5.86 26.78 20.06
CA ALA A 76 5.35 26.38 18.76
C ALA A 76 6.38 25.55 17.98
N PHE A 77 7.65 25.97 17.97
CA PHE A 77 8.73 25.21 17.33
C PHE A 77 9.07 23.92 18.07
N ALA A 78 8.97 23.89 19.41
CA ALA A 78 9.11 22.66 20.18
C ALA A 78 8.02 21.64 19.83
N ARG A 79 6.75 22.06 19.68
CA ARG A 79 5.66 21.17 19.22
C ARG A 79 5.91 20.64 17.81
N LEU A 80 6.38 21.48 16.90
CA LEU A 80 6.76 21.05 15.55
C LEU A 80 7.90 20.02 15.60
N GLY A 81 8.90 20.25 16.46
CA GLY A 81 10.00 19.31 16.71
C GLY A 81 9.51 17.96 17.22
N ILE A 82 8.54 17.94 18.14
CA ILE A 82 7.90 16.71 18.63
C ILE A 82 7.20 15.96 17.49
N PHE A 83 6.42 16.63 16.64
CA PHE A 83 5.74 15.95 15.52
C PHE A 83 6.71 15.33 14.52
N VAL A 84 7.80 16.05 14.16
CA VAL A 84 8.84 15.51 13.28
C VAL A 84 9.61 14.37 13.95
N ALA A 85 9.87 14.46 15.25
CA ALA A 85 10.50 13.39 16.02
C ALA A 85 9.67 12.10 16.00
N CYS A 86 8.36 12.23 16.24
CA CYS A 86 7.44 11.11 16.14
C CYS A 86 7.41 10.51 14.73
N ALA A 87 7.43 11.33 13.67
CA ALA A 87 7.51 10.83 12.30
C ALA A 87 8.82 10.05 12.04
N LEU A 88 9.96 10.54 12.54
CA LEU A 88 11.26 9.87 12.41
C LEU A 88 11.35 8.56 13.17
N MET A 89 10.74 8.48 14.37
CA MET A 89 10.65 7.22 15.12
C MET A 89 9.82 6.16 14.38
N VAL A 90 8.88 6.58 13.53
CA VAL A 90 8.09 5.66 12.70
C VAL A 90 8.88 5.19 11.49
N LYS A 91 9.55 6.10 10.77
CA LYS A 91 10.31 5.76 9.56
C LYS A 91 11.41 6.81 9.29
N THR A 92 12.60 6.33 8.96
CA THR A 92 13.76 7.19 8.61
C THR A 92 13.51 8.07 7.38
N THR A 93 12.58 7.69 6.50
CA THR A 93 12.16 8.52 5.35
C THR A 93 11.55 9.86 5.76
N ALA A 94 11.08 10.02 7.00
CA ALA A 94 10.63 11.31 7.54
C ALA A 94 11.76 12.36 7.66
N LEU A 95 13.04 11.97 7.49
CA LEU A 95 14.15 12.93 7.34
C LEU A 95 13.91 13.92 6.19
N GLY A 96 13.13 13.51 5.19
CA GLY A 96 12.67 14.38 4.11
C GLY A 96 11.90 15.62 4.57
N LEU A 97 11.34 15.65 5.79
CA LEU A 97 10.65 16.84 6.33
C LEU A 97 11.61 17.97 6.76
N LEU A 98 12.87 17.65 7.09
CA LEU A 98 13.80 18.61 7.71
C LEU A 98 14.06 19.85 6.83
N PRO A 99 14.30 19.73 5.51
CA PRO A 99 14.47 20.91 4.65
C PRO A 99 13.24 21.82 4.63
N PHE A 100 12.03 21.24 4.65
CA PHE A 100 10.78 22.00 4.65
C PHE A 100 10.57 22.75 5.97
N VAL A 101 10.86 22.10 7.10
CA VAL A 101 10.79 22.77 8.41
C VAL A 101 11.84 23.86 8.54
N PHE A 102 13.03 23.66 7.99
CA PHE A 102 14.06 24.70 7.94
C PHE A 102 13.57 25.94 7.17
N ILE A 103 12.92 25.75 6.02
CA ILE A 103 12.29 26.85 5.26
C ILE A 103 11.25 27.59 6.13
N VAL A 104 10.42 26.86 6.88
CA VAL A 104 9.42 27.45 7.79
C VAL A 104 10.09 28.27 8.91
N ILE A 105 11.16 27.75 9.52
CA ILE A 105 11.93 28.47 10.56
C ILE A 105 12.48 29.79 10.01
N VAL A 106 13.17 29.75 8.87
CA VAL A 106 13.74 30.95 8.24
C VAL A 106 12.65 31.95 7.86
N TYR A 107 11.55 31.47 7.31
CA TYR A 107 10.39 32.29 6.95
C TYR A 107 9.82 33.03 8.17
N CYS A 108 9.52 32.30 9.24
CA CYS A 108 8.98 32.88 10.48
C CYS A 108 9.96 33.85 11.16
N ALA A 109 11.25 33.54 11.17
CA ALA A 109 12.27 34.41 11.75
C ALA A 109 12.42 35.74 10.99
N ARG A 110 12.39 35.72 9.66
CA ARG A 110 12.38 36.93 8.82
C ARG A 110 11.16 37.81 9.09
N GLN A 111 9.99 37.20 9.28
CA GLN A 111 8.78 37.96 9.62
C GLN A 111 8.78 38.51 11.04
N ASN A 112 9.44 37.84 11.99
CA ASN A 112 9.52 38.32 13.35
C ASN A 112 10.47 39.53 13.46
N HIS A 113 11.54 39.55 12.66
CA HIS A 113 12.46 40.70 12.55
C HIS A 113 11.75 41.97 12.11
N THR A 114 10.92 41.90 11.06
CA THR A 114 10.17 43.06 10.58
C THR A 114 9.15 43.59 11.60
N ARG A 115 8.76 42.79 12.60
CA ARG A 115 7.74 43.16 13.60
C ARG A 115 8.30 43.61 14.95
N ARG A 116 9.40 43.01 15.42
CA ARG A 116 9.91 43.18 16.80
C ARG A 116 11.30 43.80 16.90
N SER A 117 11.88 44.30 15.81
CA SER A 117 13.24 44.88 15.77
C SER A 117 14.33 43.94 16.33
N CYS A 118 14.05 42.64 16.39
CA CYS A 118 14.99 41.63 16.88
C CYS A 118 15.66 40.98 15.67
N SER A 119 17.00 40.84 15.68
CA SER A 119 17.77 40.27 14.57
C SER A 119 17.16 38.95 14.06
N SER A 120 16.92 38.86 12.74
CA SER A 120 16.34 37.66 12.12
C SER A 120 17.22 36.42 12.35
N LEU A 121 18.54 36.63 12.47
CA LEU A 121 19.51 35.58 12.76
C LEU A 121 19.31 35.01 14.17
N ILE A 122 19.16 35.88 15.18
CA ILE A 122 18.95 35.46 16.58
C ILE A 122 17.63 34.69 16.70
N SER A 123 16.56 35.19 16.07
CA SER A 123 15.28 34.48 16.04
C SER A 123 15.38 33.12 15.34
N SER A 124 16.11 33.03 14.23
CA SER A 124 16.33 31.76 13.51
C SER A 124 17.05 30.74 14.37
N ILE A 125 18.12 31.14 15.06
CA ILE A 125 18.89 30.28 15.95
C ILE A 125 18.02 29.81 17.12
N SER A 126 17.26 30.71 17.75
CA SER A 126 16.37 30.34 18.86
C SER A 126 15.30 29.35 18.43
N PHE A 127 14.65 29.57 17.29
CA PHE A 127 13.64 28.66 16.75
C PHE A 127 14.23 27.31 16.33
N LEU A 128 15.44 27.31 15.75
CA LEU A 128 16.16 26.09 15.41
C LEU A 128 16.50 25.28 16.67
N ILE A 129 16.99 25.91 17.74
CA ILE A 129 17.26 25.24 19.02
C ILE A 129 15.96 24.67 19.60
N ALA A 130 14.88 25.46 19.62
CA ALA A 130 13.58 25.04 20.15
C ALA A 130 12.99 23.85 19.37
N PHE A 131 13.20 23.80 18.06
CA PHE A 131 12.82 22.67 17.21
C PHE A 131 13.72 21.44 17.43
N SER A 132 15.04 21.63 17.43
CA SER A 132 16.02 20.53 17.46
C SER A 132 16.12 19.86 18.82
N LEU A 133 15.87 20.56 19.93
CA LEU A 133 15.98 19.97 21.27
C LEU A 133 15.04 18.75 21.47
N PRO A 134 13.70 18.86 21.30
CA PRO A 134 12.83 17.70 21.44
C PRO A 134 13.11 16.63 20.37
N LEU A 135 13.51 17.04 19.16
CA LEU A 135 13.91 16.11 18.10
C LEU A 135 15.06 15.21 18.56
N LEU A 136 16.16 15.81 19.02
CA LEU A 136 17.35 15.08 19.48
C LEU A 136 17.07 14.24 20.72
N VAL A 137 16.29 14.75 21.68
CA VAL A 137 15.96 13.99 22.90
C VAL A 137 15.15 12.73 22.57
N LEU A 138 14.16 12.85 21.67
CA LEU A 138 13.27 11.73 21.33
C LEU A 138 13.91 10.75 20.36
N THR A 139 14.73 11.22 19.40
CA THR A 139 15.25 10.37 18.32
C THR A 139 16.75 10.10 18.37
N GLY A 140 17.52 10.89 19.10
CA GLY A 140 18.99 10.83 19.09
C GLY A 140 19.54 9.47 19.55
N TRP A 141 18.92 8.88 20.59
CA TRP A 141 19.33 7.57 21.10
C TRP A 141 19.25 6.47 20.04
N TYR A 142 18.27 6.53 19.13
CA TYR A 142 18.06 5.51 18.09
C TYR A 142 19.19 5.54 17.05
N PHE A 143 19.61 6.73 16.61
CA PHE A 143 20.72 6.87 15.67
C PHE A 143 22.06 6.48 16.31
N VAL A 144 22.27 6.82 17.58
CA VAL A 144 23.46 6.38 18.34
C VAL A 144 23.47 4.87 18.50
N ARG A 145 22.33 4.25 18.85
CA ARG A 145 22.19 2.80 18.93
C ARG A 145 22.53 2.13 17.60
N ASN A 146 22.01 2.63 16.49
CA ASN A 146 22.27 2.06 15.17
C ASN A 146 23.75 2.22 14.77
N GLN A 147 24.39 3.34 15.10
CA GLN A 147 25.82 3.52 14.90
C GLN A 147 26.64 2.49 15.68
N ILE A 148 26.29 2.24 16.95
CA ILE A 148 27.00 1.28 17.81
C ILE A 148 26.80 -0.16 17.31
N LEU A 149 25.57 -0.54 16.94
CA LEU A 149 25.24 -1.92 16.56
C LEU A 149 25.61 -2.27 15.13
N TYR A 150 25.46 -1.32 14.20
CA TYR A 150 25.54 -1.59 12.75
C TYR A 150 26.64 -0.79 12.05
N GLY A 151 27.30 0.16 12.73
CA GLY A 151 28.25 1.08 12.09
C GLY A 151 27.62 2.04 11.08
N ASP A 152 26.29 2.11 11.05
CA ASP A 152 25.47 2.91 10.14
C ASP A 152 24.31 3.51 10.94
N PRO A 153 24.25 4.85 11.12
CA PRO A 153 23.25 5.47 11.96
C PRO A 153 21.83 5.32 11.39
N LEU A 154 21.71 5.18 10.06
CA LEU A 154 20.43 5.00 9.37
C LEU A 154 20.04 3.53 9.21
N ALA A 155 20.94 2.59 9.55
CA ALA A 155 20.81 1.16 9.30
C ALA A 155 20.48 0.84 7.83
N TYR A 156 20.89 1.69 6.89
CA TYR A 156 20.59 1.56 5.47
C TYR A 156 21.17 0.29 4.87
N LYS A 157 22.43 -0.03 5.19
CA LYS A 157 23.09 -1.25 4.69
C LYS A 157 22.37 -2.52 5.13
N LEU A 158 21.91 -2.56 6.39
CA LEU A 158 21.18 -3.70 6.94
C LEU A 158 19.82 -3.88 6.24
N ILE A 159 19.09 -2.77 6.05
CA ILE A 159 17.78 -2.79 5.37
C ILE A 159 17.92 -3.25 3.92
N ALA A 160 18.93 -2.73 3.21
CA ALA A 160 19.23 -3.10 1.83
C ALA A 160 19.58 -4.59 1.71
N ALA A 161 20.29 -5.16 2.69
CA ALA A 161 20.68 -6.58 2.67
C ALA A 161 19.55 -7.55 3.06
N SER A 162 18.48 -7.08 3.71
CA SER A 162 17.48 -7.98 4.33
C SER A 162 16.06 -7.81 3.77
N ALA A 163 15.53 -6.59 3.77
CA ALA A 163 14.11 -6.35 3.54
C ALA A 163 13.82 -5.77 2.14
N LEU A 164 14.79 -5.06 1.57
CA LEU A 164 14.64 -4.29 0.35
C LEU A 164 15.90 -4.42 -0.51
N PRO A 165 16.12 -5.59 -1.11
CA PRO A 165 17.32 -5.85 -1.89
C PRO A 165 17.46 -4.79 -3.00
N PRO A 166 18.65 -4.20 -3.16
CA PRO A 166 18.92 -3.30 -4.26
C PRO A 166 18.79 -4.08 -5.58
N ARG A 167 18.34 -3.39 -6.63
CA ARG A 167 18.37 -3.95 -7.98
C ARG A 167 19.80 -3.99 -8.49
N ASP A 168 20.14 -5.00 -9.29
CA ASP A 168 21.46 -5.13 -9.92
C ASP A 168 21.79 -3.91 -10.79
N ALA A 169 20.78 -3.39 -11.49
CA ALA A 169 20.86 -2.13 -12.23
C ALA A 169 19.59 -1.29 -11.98
N PRO A 170 19.70 0.05 -11.96
CA PRO A 170 18.53 0.89 -11.84
C PRO A 170 17.58 0.75 -13.04
N LEU A 171 16.27 0.72 -12.79
CA LEU A 171 15.30 0.69 -13.88
C LEU A 171 15.46 1.91 -14.81
N THR A 172 15.29 1.65 -16.11
CA THR A 172 15.21 2.67 -17.14
C THR A 172 13.90 3.45 -17.02
N ILE A 173 13.84 4.64 -17.64
CA ILE A 173 12.63 5.46 -17.63
C ILE A 173 11.46 4.75 -18.35
N PRO A 174 11.65 4.08 -19.51
CA PRO A 174 10.56 3.33 -20.14
C PRO A 174 9.99 2.21 -19.26
N GLU A 175 10.84 1.40 -18.61
CA GLU A 175 10.40 0.33 -17.70
C GLU A 175 9.59 0.89 -16.54
N LEU A 176 10.08 1.98 -15.92
CA LEU A 176 9.38 2.67 -14.84
C LEU A 176 7.98 3.13 -15.28
N LEU A 177 7.85 3.71 -16.46
CA LEU A 177 6.59 4.24 -16.99
C LEU A 177 5.61 3.14 -17.41
N GLN A 178 6.09 2.04 -17.99
CA GLN A 178 5.25 0.99 -18.56
C GLN A 178 4.83 -0.07 -17.53
N ILE A 179 5.67 -0.34 -16.53
CA ILE A 179 5.46 -1.44 -15.58
C ILE A 179 5.09 -0.88 -14.21
N ASN A 180 5.97 -0.09 -13.60
CA ASN A 180 5.83 0.25 -12.18
C ASN A 180 4.85 1.40 -11.92
N LEU A 181 4.70 2.38 -12.82
CA LEU A 181 3.74 3.46 -12.63
C LEU A 181 2.27 2.99 -12.68
N PRO A 182 1.85 2.13 -13.63
CA PRO A 182 0.51 1.53 -13.60
C PRO A 182 0.27 0.74 -12.31
N TRP A 183 1.26 -0.02 -11.86
CA TRP A 183 1.18 -0.76 -10.60
C TRP A 183 1.07 0.15 -9.37
N LEU A 184 1.87 1.21 -9.31
CA LEU A 184 1.79 2.23 -8.27
C LEU A 184 0.41 2.90 -8.25
N TRP A 185 -0.15 3.19 -9.43
CA TRP A 185 -1.46 3.81 -9.56
C TRP A 185 -2.59 2.88 -9.09
N GLN A 186 -2.55 1.62 -9.53
CA GLN A 186 -3.48 0.58 -9.10
C GLN A 186 -3.45 0.40 -7.58
N THR A 187 -2.26 0.18 -7.02
CA THR A 187 -2.09 -0.06 -5.58
C THR A 187 -2.32 1.18 -4.72
N PHE A 188 -2.31 2.39 -5.29
CA PHE A 188 -2.74 3.60 -4.60
C PHE A 188 -4.25 3.66 -4.39
N TRP A 189 -5.05 3.18 -5.34
CA TRP A 189 -6.52 3.21 -5.25
C TRP A 189 -7.15 1.93 -4.75
N GLY A 190 -6.68 0.77 -5.21
CA GLY A 190 -7.27 -0.53 -4.90
C GLY A 190 -6.73 -1.19 -3.64
N GLY A 191 -5.59 -0.74 -3.15
CA GLY A 191 -4.83 -1.41 -2.09
C GLY A 191 -4.13 -2.65 -2.63
N PRO A 192 -3.49 -3.45 -1.76
CA PRO A 192 -2.93 -4.74 -2.12
C PRO A 192 -4.04 -5.81 -2.12
N THR A 193 -5.15 -5.52 -2.79
CA THR A 193 -6.25 -6.48 -2.94
C THR A 193 -5.84 -7.58 -3.92
N PRO A 194 -6.31 -8.82 -3.72
CA PRO A 194 -6.15 -9.87 -4.71
C PRO A 194 -6.79 -9.45 -6.05
N GLY A 195 -6.02 -9.52 -7.12
CA GLY A 195 -6.45 -9.22 -8.49
C GLY A 195 -6.25 -7.77 -8.95
N ASP A 196 -6.36 -7.58 -10.26
CA ASP A 196 -6.17 -6.28 -10.90
C ASP A 196 -7.47 -5.46 -10.93
N PHE A 197 -7.32 -4.16 -10.72
CA PHE A 197 -8.44 -3.23 -10.87
C PHE A 197 -8.80 -3.10 -12.36
N PRO A 198 -10.08 -2.88 -12.69
CA PRO A 198 -10.48 -2.80 -14.08
C PRO A 198 -9.81 -1.59 -14.72
N GLN A 199 -9.12 -1.80 -15.85
CA GLN A 199 -8.34 -0.76 -16.53
C GLN A 199 -9.18 0.49 -16.86
N TRP A 200 -10.45 0.31 -17.22
CA TRP A 200 -11.37 1.42 -17.48
C TRP A 200 -11.58 2.31 -16.24
N LEU A 201 -11.66 1.72 -15.03
CA LEU A 201 -11.84 2.45 -13.79
C LEU A 201 -10.57 3.25 -13.45
N LEU A 202 -9.40 2.61 -13.58
CA LEU A 202 -8.11 3.27 -13.37
C LEU A 202 -7.90 4.44 -14.34
N THR A 203 -8.35 4.29 -15.59
CA THR A 203 -8.29 5.34 -16.61
C THR A 203 -9.21 6.52 -16.27
N ILE A 204 -10.44 6.25 -15.81
CA ILE A 204 -11.37 7.30 -15.35
C ILE A 204 -10.78 8.05 -14.15
N LEU A 205 -10.24 7.33 -13.16
CA LEU A 205 -9.60 7.94 -12.00
C LEU A 205 -8.40 8.81 -12.42
N LEU A 206 -7.60 8.36 -13.39
CA LEU A 206 -6.46 9.11 -13.91
C LEU A 206 -6.92 10.39 -14.60
N GLY A 207 -7.94 10.30 -15.47
CA GLY A 207 -8.55 11.47 -16.10
C GLY A 207 -9.11 12.46 -15.08
N ALA A 208 -9.79 11.95 -14.05
CA ALA A 208 -10.30 12.78 -12.96
C ALA A 208 -9.19 13.47 -12.15
N PHE A 209 -8.04 12.80 -11.99
CA PHE A 209 -6.87 13.35 -11.33
C PHE A 209 -6.21 14.46 -12.15
N VAL A 210 -6.00 14.23 -13.45
CA VAL A 210 -5.48 15.24 -14.38
C VAL A 210 -6.37 16.48 -14.40
N LEU A 211 -7.69 16.30 -14.52
CA LEU A 211 -8.65 17.39 -14.47
C LEU A 211 -8.56 18.16 -13.14
N ALA A 212 -8.46 17.46 -12.01
CA ALA A 212 -8.33 18.14 -10.73
C ALA A 212 -7.07 19.00 -10.63
N PHE A 213 -5.93 18.56 -11.18
CA PHE A 213 -4.72 19.38 -11.24
C PHE A 213 -4.89 20.63 -12.12
N VAL A 214 -5.57 20.51 -13.26
CA VAL A 214 -5.91 21.66 -14.13
C VAL A 214 -6.82 22.64 -13.38
N GLY A 215 -7.88 22.15 -12.74
CA GLY A 215 -8.77 22.96 -11.93
C GLY A 215 -8.05 23.65 -10.77
N PHE A 216 -7.13 22.96 -10.09
CA PHE A 216 -6.35 23.53 -9.00
C PHE A 216 -5.43 24.65 -9.51
N THR A 217 -4.85 24.48 -10.69
CA THR A 217 -4.03 25.51 -11.33
C THR A 217 -4.87 26.76 -11.62
N PHE A 218 -6.07 26.60 -12.19
CA PHE A 218 -6.98 27.73 -12.40
C PHE A 218 -7.41 28.39 -11.09
N TYR A 219 -7.69 27.60 -10.05
CA TYR A 219 -8.03 28.11 -8.73
C TYR A 219 -6.93 29.02 -8.16
N VAL A 220 -5.67 28.56 -8.18
CA VAL A 220 -4.53 29.33 -7.67
C VAL A 220 -4.30 30.58 -8.51
N LEU A 221 -4.40 30.50 -9.84
CA LEU A 221 -4.22 31.65 -10.73
C LEU A 221 -5.29 32.72 -10.50
N ARG A 222 -6.55 32.31 -10.32
CA ARG A 222 -7.69 33.19 -10.07
C ARG A 222 -7.61 33.85 -8.70
N GLU A 223 -7.32 33.07 -7.66
CA GLU A 223 -7.31 33.54 -6.27
C GLU A 223 -5.93 34.03 -5.79
N ARG A 224 -4.93 34.15 -6.66
CA ARG A 224 -3.55 34.52 -6.26
C ARG A 224 -3.49 35.83 -5.46
N THR A 225 -4.33 36.80 -5.80
CA THR A 225 -4.37 38.11 -5.13
C THR A 225 -5.10 38.05 -3.79
N SER A 226 -6.16 37.24 -3.67
CA SER A 226 -6.98 37.10 -2.46
C SER A 226 -6.35 36.18 -1.41
N LEU A 227 -5.58 35.17 -1.83
CA LEU A 227 -4.96 34.19 -0.94
C LEU A 227 -3.89 34.82 -0.04
N GLY A 228 -3.22 35.86 -0.53
CA GLY A 228 -2.11 36.49 0.16
C GLY A 228 -0.83 35.65 0.16
N ALA A 229 0.30 36.30 0.44
CA ALA A 229 1.62 35.68 0.34
C ALA A 229 1.82 34.51 1.31
N GLN A 230 1.21 34.52 2.50
CA GLN A 230 1.36 33.43 3.46
C GLN A 230 0.72 32.12 2.95
N ARG A 231 -0.51 32.18 2.44
CA ARG A 231 -1.20 30.98 1.94
C ARG A 231 -0.54 30.47 0.68
N LEU A 232 -0.16 31.35 -0.26
CA LEU A 232 0.60 30.95 -1.45
C LEU A 232 1.93 30.28 -1.08
N GLY A 233 2.64 30.82 -0.08
CA GLY A 233 3.86 30.19 0.43
C GLY A 233 3.63 28.80 1.00
N MET A 234 2.54 28.61 1.79
CA MET A 234 2.19 27.30 2.32
C MET A 234 1.77 26.31 1.22
N ILE A 235 0.99 26.76 0.24
CA ILE A 235 0.62 25.94 -0.93
C ILE A 235 1.88 25.50 -1.68
N GLY A 236 2.83 26.41 -1.91
CA GLY A 236 4.12 26.10 -2.53
C GLY A 236 4.91 25.07 -1.72
N LEU A 237 4.96 25.19 -0.39
CA LEU A 237 5.60 24.22 0.50
C LEU A 237 4.95 22.84 0.41
N MET A 238 3.62 22.77 0.39
CA MET A 238 2.89 21.51 0.25
C MET A 238 3.11 20.86 -1.12
N LEU A 239 3.14 21.64 -2.20
CA LEU A 239 3.45 21.15 -3.54
C LEU A 239 4.88 20.65 -3.64
N ALA A 240 5.84 21.35 -3.02
CA ALA A 240 7.23 20.91 -2.96
C ALA A 240 7.37 19.62 -2.13
N TRP A 241 6.60 19.45 -1.05
CA TRP A 241 6.53 18.20 -0.29
C TRP A 241 5.98 17.04 -1.13
N LEU A 242 4.88 17.26 -1.85
CA LEU A 242 4.30 16.27 -2.76
C LEU A 242 5.31 15.88 -3.86
N ALA A 243 5.96 16.86 -4.48
CA ALA A 243 6.98 16.62 -5.50
C ALA A 243 8.18 15.83 -4.93
N PHE A 244 8.65 16.18 -3.73
CA PHE A 244 9.72 15.45 -3.07
C PHE A 244 9.33 13.99 -2.81
N ILE A 245 8.14 13.73 -2.27
CA ILE A 245 7.68 12.36 -2.01
C ILE A 245 7.53 11.57 -3.30
N PHE A 246 7.00 12.18 -4.35
CA PHE A 246 6.87 11.52 -5.65
C PHE A 246 8.24 11.21 -6.26
N LEU A 247 9.17 12.17 -6.30
CA LEU A 247 10.52 11.97 -6.84
C LEU A 247 11.32 10.94 -6.02
N ALA A 248 11.23 10.99 -4.69
CA ALA A 248 11.84 10.01 -3.81
C ALA A 248 11.28 8.61 -4.08
N GLN A 249 9.97 8.50 -4.31
CA GLN A 249 9.33 7.23 -4.65
C GLN A 249 9.78 6.70 -6.01
N LEU A 250 9.87 7.54 -7.05
CA LEU A 250 10.40 7.12 -8.34
C LEU A 250 11.85 6.62 -8.23
N GLN A 251 12.68 7.33 -7.46
CA GLN A 251 14.06 6.91 -7.22
C GLN A 251 14.13 5.58 -6.45
N PHE A 252 13.22 5.37 -5.51
CA PHE A 252 13.17 4.14 -4.73
C PHE A 252 12.77 2.93 -5.58
N ILE A 253 11.73 3.08 -6.42
CA ILE A 253 11.31 2.07 -7.41
C ILE A 253 12.46 1.68 -8.33
N ARG A 254 13.21 2.68 -8.80
CA ARG A 254 14.34 2.45 -9.70
C ARG A 254 15.47 1.69 -9.04
N THR A 255 15.66 1.78 -7.73
CA THR A 255 16.87 1.27 -7.06
C THR A 255 16.64 0.04 -6.19
N ALA A 256 15.42 -0.26 -5.78
CA ALA A 256 15.10 -1.38 -4.91
C ALA A 256 13.83 -2.13 -5.36
N SER A 257 13.84 -3.45 -5.21
CA SER A 257 12.72 -4.32 -5.58
C SER A 257 11.59 -4.29 -4.54
N GLY A 258 10.33 -4.47 -4.96
CA GLY A 258 9.16 -4.50 -4.07
C GLY A 258 8.74 -3.15 -3.49
N THR A 259 9.20 -2.05 -4.09
CA THR A 259 9.01 -0.68 -3.58
C THR A 259 7.97 0.13 -4.35
N ASP A 260 7.34 -0.43 -5.38
CA ASP A 260 6.44 0.21 -6.34
C ASP A 260 4.98 0.31 -5.89
N GLN A 261 4.73 0.29 -4.58
CA GLN A 261 3.38 0.36 -4.03
C GLN A 261 2.92 1.81 -3.78
N GLY A 262 1.66 2.11 -4.08
CA GLY A 262 1.05 3.43 -3.89
C GLY A 262 1.07 3.95 -2.45
N ARG A 263 1.14 3.06 -1.45
CA ARG A 263 1.20 3.43 -0.02
C ARG A 263 2.35 4.36 0.33
N TYR A 264 3.45 4.33 -0.42
CA TYR A 264 4.60 5.20 -0.18
C TYR A 264 4.32 6.69 -0.50
N LEU A 265 3.23 6.99 -1.23
CA LEU A 265 2.78 8.36 -1.47
C LEU A 265 1.93 8.92 -0.33
N PHE A 266 1.50 8.08 0.63
CA PHE A 266 0.59 8.52 1.70
C PHE A 266 1.11 9.65 2.59
N PRO A 267 2.41 9.82 2.87
CA PRO A 267 2.88 10.99 3.60
C PRO A 267 2.50 12.33 2.96
N ALA A 268 2.16 12.34 1.66
CA ALA A 268 1.65 13.50 0.92
C ALA A 268 0.15 13.40 0.56
N SER A 269 -0.59 12.42 1.10
CA SER A 269 -2.01 12.19 0.78
C SER A 269 -2.88 13.40 1.11
N ALA A 270 -2.59 14.10 2.22
CA ALA A 270 -3.30 15.31 2.61
C ALA A 270 -3.21 16.40 1.53
N THR A 271 -2.01 16.61 0.98
CA THR A 271 -1.78 17.58 -0.10
C THR A 271 -2.48 17.15 -1.38
N LEU A 272 -2.31 15.88 -1.77
CA LEU A 272 -2.89 15.33 -2.99
C LEU A 272 -4.43 15.41 -2.97
N ALA A 273 -5.07 15.04 -1.86
CA ALA A 273 -6.52 15.15 -1.69
C ALA A 273 -7.01 16.60 -1.61
N LEU A 274 -6.19 17.53 -1.09
CA LEU A 274 -6.54 18.95 -1.05
C LEU A 274 -6.53 19.57 -2.45
N ILE A 275 -5.51 19.27 -3.25
CA ILE A 275 -5.44 19.64 -4.68
C ILE A 275 -6.67 19.10 -5.41
N PHE A 276 -6.99 17.82 -5.18
CA PHE A 276 -8.13 17.18 -5.83
C PHE A 276 -9.46 17.88 -5.49
N ALA A 277 -9.70 18.16 -4.20
CA ALA A 277 -10.92 18.84 -3.74
C ALA A 277 -11.04 20.28 -4.24
N LEU A 278 -9.95 21.06 -4.17
CA LEU A 278 -9.94 22.44 -4.68
C LEU A 278 -10.13 22.49 -6.20
N GLY A 279 -9.46 21.59 -6.93
CA GLY A 279 -9.51 21.58 -8.37
C GLY A 279 -10.88 21.21 -8.93
N TRP A 280 -11.52 20.19 -8.37
CA TRP A 280 -12.90 19.86 -8.75
C TRP A 280 -13.90 20.94 -8.36
N SER A 281 -13.71 21.60 -7.21
CA SER A 281 -14.54 22.74 -6.81
C SER A 281 -14.43 23.89 -7.80
N GLU A 282 -13.25 24.15 -8.33
CA GLU A 282 -13.03 25.18 -9.34
C GLU A 282 -13.69 24.82 -10.67
N ILE A 283 -13.51 23.59 -11.15
CA ILE A 283 -14.12 23.11 -12.39
C ILE A 283 -15.65 23.20 -12.32
N ILE A 284 -16.24 22.69 -11.23
CA ILE A 284 -17.69 22.73 -11.02
C ILE A 284 -18.17 24.18 -10.98
N TRP A 285 -17.47 25.06 -10.27
CA TRP A 285 -17.84 26.47 -10.23
C TRP A 285 -17.79 27.13 -11.62
N GLN A 286 -16.71 26.95 -12.40
CA GLN A 286 -16.56 27.56 -13.72
C GLN A 286 -17.61 27.08 -14.73
N ILE A 287 -17.99 25.80 -14.68
CA ILE A 287 -19.01 25.25 -15.58
C ILE A 287 -20.40 25.76 -15.17
N PHE A 288 -20.77 25.60 -13.90
CA PHE A 288 -22.14 25.84 -13.48
C PHE A 288 -22.47 27.30 -13.22
N SER A 289 -21.49 28.16 -12.90
CA SER A 289 -21.71 29.62 -12.81
C SER A 289 -22.15 30.24 -14.13
N ARG A 290 -21.75 29.65 -15.27
CA ARG A 290 -22.15 30.10 -16.62
C ARG A 290 -23.55 29.62 -17.01
N VAL A 291 -23.96 28.45 -16.54
CA VAL A 291 -25.20 27.78 -16.96
C VAL A 291 -26.36 28.09 -16.02
N ARG A 292 -26.12 28.19 -14.71
CA ARG A 292 -27.17 28.34 -13.69
C ARG A 292 -27.02 29.65 -12.92
N ARG A 293 -27.96 30.58 -13.13
CA ARG A 293 -28.04 31.82 -12.35
C ARG A 293 -28.15 31.52 -10.86
N GLY A 294 -27.32 32.18 -10.05
CA GLY A 294 -27.27 32.00 -8.60
C GLY A 294 -26.38 30.85 -8.10
N PHE A 295 -25.67 30.14 -8.97
CA PHE A 295 -24.70 29.13 -8.56
C PHE A 295 -23.38 29.78 -8.11
N ASP A 296 -23.21 29.92 -6.79
CA ASP A 296 -22.05 30.55 -6.17
C ASP A 296 -20.94 29.55 -5.82
N GLU A 297 -19.80 30.05 -5.32
CA GLU A 297 -18.69 29.20 -4.91
C GLU A 297 -19.03 28.25 -3.76
N ARG A 298 -19.91 28.67 -2.84
CA ARG A 298 -20.35 27.82 -1.73
C ARG A 298 -21.19 26.65 -2.23
N ALA A 299 -22.02 26.85 -3.25
CA ALA A 299 -22.75 25.78 -3.93
C ALA A 299 -21.78 24.81 -4.62
N ALA A 300 -20.75 25.31 -5.30
CA ALA A 300 -19.71 24.48 -5.88
C ALA A 300 -18.98 23.63 -4.82
N GLN A 301 -18.55 24.25 -3.72
CA GLN A 301 -17.87 23.54 -2.62
C GLN A 301 -18.75 22.45 -2.00
N ARG A 302 -20.05 22.71 -1.81
CA ARG A 302 -21.01 21.70 -1.34
C ARG A 302 -21.16 20.55 -2.33
N ALA A 303 -21.35 20.85 -3.61
CA ALA A 303 -21.47 19.84 -4.66
C ALA A 303 -20.21 18.96 -4.75
N THR A 304 -19.02 19.57 -4.71
CA THR A 304 -17.75 18.85 -4.68
C THR A 304 -17.62 17.99 -3.43
N SER A 305 -17.99 18.52 -2.25
CA SER A 305 -17.93 17.77 -1.01
C SER A 305 -18.83 16.55 -1.02
N ILE A 306 -20.07 16.70 -1.50
CA ILE A 306 -21.00 15.58 -1.67
C ILE A 306 -20.43 14.58 -2.67
N GLY A 307 -20.03 15.01 -3.87
CA GLY A 307 -19.52 14.12 -4.91
C GLY A 307 -18.27 13.34 -4.49
N LEU A 308 -17.28 14.02 -3.92
CA LEU A 308 -16.02 13.37 -3.50
C LEU A 308 -16.21 12.50 -2.27
N THR A 309 -17.05 12.88 -1.32
CA THR A 309 -17.34 12.02 -0.15
C THR A 309 -18.11 10.78 -0.57
N SER A 310 -19.09 10.91 -1.47
CA SER A 310 -19.80 9.77 -2.05
C SER A 310 -18.86 8.84 -2.80
N LEU A 311 -17.94 9.37 -3.62
CA LEU A 311 -16.90 8.56 -4.27
C LEU A 311 -16.00 7.86 -3.25
N ALA A 312 -15.56 8.58 -2.22
CA ALA A 312 -14.68 8.06 -1.17
C ALA A 312 -15.36 6.98 -0.31
N LEU A 313 -16.70 6.94 -0.25
CA LEU A 313 -17.46 5.86 0.38
C LEU A 313 -17.74 4.70 -0.59
N ALA A 314 -18.10 5.03 -1.84
CA ALA A 314 -18.47 4.05 -2.85
C ALA A 314 -17.27 3.20 -3.29
N LEU A 315 -16.09 3.80 -3.44
CA LEU A 315 -14.90 3.08 -3.88
C LEU A 315 -14.51 1.95 -2.92
N PRO A 316 -14.28 2.17 -1.61
CA PRO A 316 -13.96 1.07 -0.69
C PRO A 316 -15.11 0.07 -0.53
N ALA A 317 -16.38 0.48 -0.64
CA ALA A 317 -17.50 -0.46 -0.66
C ALA A 317 -17.45 -1.37 -1.90
N PHE A 318 -17.14 -0.81 -3.08
CA PHE A 318 -16.90 -1.57 -4.29
C PHE A 318 -15.72 -2.52 -4.14
N VAL A 319 -14.58 -2.05 -3.60
CA VAL A 319 -13.41 -2.91 -3.33
C VAL A 319 -13.77 -4.08 -2.41
N LEU A 320 -14.49 -3.78 -1.32
CA LEU A 320 -14.92 -4.78 -0.36
C LEU A 320 -15.79 -5.86 -1.03
N VAL A 321 -16.81 -5.46 -1.78
CA VAL A 321 -17.79 -6.39 -2.37
C VAL A 321 -17.24 -7.13 -3.59
N ALA A 322 -16.53 -6.44 -4.48
CA ALA A 322 -16.08 -7.00 -5.75
C ALA A 322 -14.75 -7.78 -5.64
N TYR A 323 -13.90 -7.45 -4.67
CA TYR A 323 -12.55 -8.02 -4.56
C TYR A 323 -12.31 -8.71 -3.23
N THR A 324 -12.51 -8.00 -2.11
CA THR A 324 -12.15 -8.54 -0.80
C THR A 324 -13.04 -9.72 -0.40
N LEU A 325 -14.37 -9.58 -0.42
CA LEU A 325 -15.28 -10.66 -0.02
C LEU A 325 -15.12 -11.93 -0.86
N PRO A 326 -15.03 -11.87 -2.21
CA PRO A 326 -14.78 -13.07 -3.02
C PRO A 326 -13.42 -13.71 -2.75
N ALA A 327 -12.36 -12.91 -2.61
CA ALA A 327 -11.02 -13.45 -2.42
C ALA A 327 -10.81 -14.14 -1.06
N TYR A 328 -11.60 -13.78 -0.05
CA TYR A 328 -11.61 -14.43 1.27
C TYR A 328 -12.82 -15.36 1.48
N ALA A 329 -13.58 -15.67 0.42
CA ALA A 329 -14.65 -16.63 0.51
C ALA A 329 -14.07 -18.03 0.79
N PRO A 330 -14.69 -18.83 1.68
CA PRO A 330 -14.26 -20.20 1.89
C PRO A 330 -14.40 -21.01 0.58
N PRO A 331 -13.58 -22.06 0.38
CA PRO A 331 -13.74 -22.99 -0.71
C PRO A 331 -15.18 -23.50 -0.79
N ALA A 332 -15.69 -23.66 -2.00
CA ALA A 332 -17.04 -24.17 -2.19
C ALA A 332 -17.16 -25.57 -1.55
N PRO A 333 -18.22 -25.83 -0.76
CA PRO A 333 -18.51 -27.18 -0.30
C PRO A 333 -18.59 -28.12 -1.50
N PHE A 334 -17.93 -29.27 -1.40
CA PHE A 334 -17.90 -30.25 -2.46
C PHE A 334 -18.86 -31.41 -2.16
N ASP A 335 -19.69 -31.79 -3.13
CA ASP A 335 -20.51 -33.00 -3.03
C ASP A 335 -19.66 -34.21 -3.42
N PRO A 336 -19.38 -35.16 -2.51
CA PRO A 336 -18.61 -36.36 -2.85
C PRO A 336 -19.20 -37.17 -4.00
N ALA A 337 -20.52 -37.13 -4.22
CA ALA A 337 -21.16 -37.82 -5.34
C ALA A 337 -20.74 -37.26 -6.71
N ALA A 338 -20.28 -36.00 -6.76
CA ALA A 338 -19.81 -35.35 -7.97
C ALA A 338 -18.35 -35.69 -8.31
N LEU A 339 -17.61 -36.40 -7.45
CA LEU A 339 -16.19 -36.71 -7.65
C LEU A 339 -15.96 -37.44 -8.97
N ALA A 340 -16.72 -38.49 -9.23
CA ALA A 340 -16.59 -39.29 -10.44
C ALA A 340 -16.82 -38.50 -11.75
N GLN A 341 -17.54 -37.38 -11.68
CA GLN A 341 -17.82 -36.52 -12.83
C GLN A 341 -16.82 -35.36 -12.97
N ARG A 342 -16.17 -34.95 -11.88
CA ARG A 342 -15.33 -33.74 -11.82
C ARG A 342 -13.83 -34.03 -11.71
N GLY A 343 -13.44 -35.26 -11.39
CA GLY A 343 -12.04 -35.62 -11.23
C GLY A 343 -11.80 -37.13 -11.16
N ALA A 344 -10.55 -37.50 -10.89
CA ALA A 344 -10.14 -38.86 -10.65
C ALA A 344 -10.14 -39.14 -9.13
N PRO A 345 -10.68 -40.29 -8.67
CA PRO A 345 -10.59 -40.69 -7.28
C PRO A 345 -9.13 -41.02 -6.92
N LEU A 346 -8.73 -40.65 -5.70
CA LEU A 346 -7.41 -40.93 -5.14
C LEU A 346 -7.54 -40.92 -3.63
N GLU A 347 -7.21 -42.02 -2.96
CA GLU A 347 -7.26 -42.09 -1.51
C GLU A 347 -5.87 -41.92 -0.92
N ALA A 348 -5.63 -40.81 -0.24
CA ALA A 348 -4.42 -40.56 0.53
C ALA A 348 -4.76 -39.90 1.86
N ASN A 349 -4.47 -40.59 2.97
CA ASN A 349 -4.66 -40.04 4.31
C ASN A 349 -3.30 -39.57 4.84
N PHE A 350 -3.23 -38.37 5.40
CA PHE A 350 -2.04 -37.81 6.04
C PHE A 350 -2.16 -37.92 7.56
N GLU A 351 -1.03 -38.13 8.25
CA GLU A 351 -1.00 -38.31 9.72
C GLU A 351 -1.60 -37.11 10.50
N ASN A 352 -1.60 -35.93 9.90
CA ASN A 352 -2.20 -34.71 10.46
C ASN A 352 -3.75 -34.69 10.42
N GLY A 353 -4.38 -35.70 9.83
CA GLY A 353 -5.83 -35.82 9.68
C GLY A 353 -6.40 -35.25 8.38
N MET A 354 -5.57 -34.71 7.48
CA MET A 354 -6.02 -34.34 6.14
C MET A 354 -6.20 -35.59 5.28
N GLN A 355 -7.29 -35.67 4.54
CA GLN A 355 -7.60 -36.81 3.69
C GLN A 355 -7.89 -36.33 2.27
N LEU A 356 -7.03 -36.69 1.33
CA LEU A 356 -7.25 -36.48 -0.09
C LEU A 356 -8.11 -37.63 -0.62
N ARG A 357 -9.19 -37.27 -1.34
CA ARG A 357 -10.16 -38.22 -1.89
C ARG A 357 -10.19 -38.23 -3.41
N GLY A 358 -9.59 -37.22 -4.04
CA GLY A 358 -9.39 -37.19 -5.47
C GLY A 358 -8.77 -35.88 -5.93
N PHE A 359 -8.61 -35.77 -7.24
CA PHE A 359 -8.06 -34.57 -7.86
C PHE A 359 -8.61 -34.35 -9.27
N SER A 360 -8.38 -33.16 -9.82
CA SER A 360 -8.65 -32.82 -11.21
C SER A 360 -7.56 -31.88 -11.72
N LEU A 361 -7.03 -32.17 -12.90
CA LEU A 361 -6.06 -31.32 -13.59
C LEU A 361 -6.77 -30.65 -14.77
N ASN A 362 -6.62 -29.33 -14.92
CA ASN A 362 -7.20 -28.62 -16.07
C ASN A 362 -6.57 -29.02 -17.41
N SER A 363 -5.31 -29.47 -17.39
CA SER A 363 -4.58 -29.92 -18.56
C SER A 363 -3.53 -30.98 -18.19
N ARG A 364 -3.17 -31.83 -19.16
CA ARG A 364 -1.99 -32.70 -19.09
C ARG A 364 -0.80 -32.16 -19.88
N ARG A 365 -0.93 -30.95 -20.43
CA ARG A 365 0.12 -30.24 -21.16
C ARG A 365 0.16 -28.79 -20.72
N VAL A 366 1.34 -28.29 -20.36
CA VAL A 366 1.52 -26.92 -19.86
C VAL A 366 2.66 -26.28 -20.63
N ALA A 367 2.47 -25.08 -21.17
CA ALA A 367 3.51 -24.32 -21.85
C ALA A 367 4.01 -23.16 -20.99
N CYS A 368 5.15 -22.58 -21.37
CA CYS A 368 5.69 -21.41 -20.69
C CYS A 368 4.68 -20.24 -20.69
N GLY A 369 4.45 -19.65 -19.52
CA GLY A 369 3.45 -18.61 -19.30
C GLY A 369 2.07 -19.13 -18.89
N ASP A 370 1.82 -20.44 -18.99
CA ASP A 370 0.62 -21.08 -18.45
C ASP A 370 0.81 -21.45 -16.96
N GLU A 371 -0.31 -21.63 -16.26
CA GLU A 371 -0.35 -22.22 -14.92
C GLU A 371 -1.12 -23.55 -14.97
N LEU A 372 -0.60 -24.58 -14.30
CA LEU A 372 -1.34 -25.82 -14.09
C LEU A 372 -2.33 -25.62 -12.94
N ALA A 373 -3.63 -25.73 -13.21
CA ALA A 373 -4.64 -25.70 -12.16
C ALA A 373 -4.88 -27.12 -11.63
N VAL A 374 -4.44 -27.36 -10.41
CA VAL A 374 -4.58 -28.62 -9.67
C VAL A 374 -5.70 -28.48 -8.66
N THR A 375 -6.85 -29.08 -8.94
CA THR A 375 -7.98 -29.11 -7.98
C THR A 375 -7.88 -30.37 -7.14
N LEU A 376 -7.90 -30.21 -5.82
CA LEU A 376 -7.78 -31.26 -4.82
C LEU A 376 -9.08 -31.37 -4.04
N PHE A 377 -9.60 -32.60 -3.90
CA PHE A 377 -10.83 -32.87 -3.16
C PHE A 377 -10.46 -33.42 -1.78
N TRP A 378 -10.61 -32.57 -0.78
CA TRP A 378 -10.18 -32.83 0.59
C TRP A 378 -11.36 -33.12 1.52
N THR A 379 -11.11 -33.92 2.55
CA THR A 379 -11.96 -34.08 3.73
C THR A 379 -11.09 -34.32 4.96
N SER A 380 -11.71 -34.35 6.14
CA SER A 380 -11.06 -34.73 7.40
C SER A 380 -12.11 -35.26 8.35
N ASP A 381 -11.85 -36.37 9.02
CA ASP A 381 -12.76 -37.00 9.98
C ASP A 381 -12.71 -36.35 11.38
N LYS A 382 -11.66 -35.57 11.65
CA LYS A 382 -11.39 -34.93 12.94
C LYS A 382 -11.08 -33.45 12.78
N ARG A 383 -11.07 -32.72 13.90
CA ARG A 383 -10.67 -31.31 13.91
C ARG A 383 -9.14 -31.23 13.85
N ILE A 384 -8.63 -30.56 12.82
CA ILE A 384 -7.20 -30.26 12.68
C ILE A 384 -6.86 -29.05 13.56
N LYS A 385 -5.82 -29.17 14.40
CA LYS A 385 -5.46 -28.15 15.40
C LYS A 385 -4.39 -27.17 14.93
N ASP A 386 -3.61 -27.58 13.93
CA ASP A 386 -2.52 -26.79 13.36
C ASP A 386 -2.87 -26.33 11.93
N THR A 387 -2.24 -25.24 11.50
CA THR A 387 -2.31 -24.80 10.10
C THR A 387 -1.25 -25.52 9.29
N TYR A 388 -1.66 -26.18 8.21
CA TYR A 388 -0.77 -26.83 7.27
C TYR A 388 -0.77 -26.09 5.92
N ARG A 389 0.37 -26.11 5.24
CA ARG A 389 0.49 -25.77 3.82
C ARG A 389 0.39 -27.06 3.00
N VAL A 390 -0.22 -26.94 1.83
CA VAL A 390 -0.22 -27.96 0.78
C VAL A 390 0.79 -27.51 -0.26
N PHE A 391 1.70 -28.39 -0.64
CA PHE A 391 2.60 -28.16 -1.75
C PHE A 391 2.17 -28.97 -2.97
N ALA A 392 2.27 -28.35 -4.14
CA ALA A 392 2.03 -28.96 -5.43
C ALA A 392 3.23 -28.69 -6.35
N HIS A 393 4.02 -29.73 -6.63
CA HIS A 393 5.27 -29.62 -7.38
C HIS A 393 5.23 -30.47 -8.65
N LEU A 394 5.82 -29.96 -9.72
CA LEU A 394 6.08 -30.67 -10.98
C LEU A 394 7.53 -31.16 -10.97
N VAL A 395 7.73 -32.47 -10.77
CA VAL A 395 9.06 -33.05 -10.56
C VAL A 395 9.31 -34.16 -11.57
N ASN A 396 10.48 -34.20 -12.20
CA ASN A 396 10.84 -35.30 -13.11
C ASN A 396 11.60 -36.42 -12.37
N GLU A 397 11.90 -37.50 -13.08
CA GLU A 397 12.64 -38.66 -12.53
C GLU A 397 14.03 -38.30 -11.97
N GLN A 398 14.65 -37.22 -12.45
CA GLN A 398 15.95 -36.73 -11.98
C GLN A 398 15.83 -35.73 -10.81
N GLY A 399 14.61 -35.47 -10.32
CA GLY A 399 14.34 -34.54 -9.22
C GLY A 399 14.33 -33.06 -9.63
N ALA A 400 14.36 -32.74 -10.92
CA ALA A 400 14.27 -31.36 -11.39
C ALA A 400 12.83 -30.85 -11.29
N VAL A 401 12.68 -29.62 -10.81
CA VAL A 401 11.37 -28.98 -10.57
C VAL A 401 11.04 -28.02 -11.71
N ALA A 402 10.02 -28.35 -12.50
CA ALA A 402 9.53 -27.47 -13.56
C ALA A 402 8.58 -26.39 -13.06
N GLY A 403 7.96 -26.58 -11.89
CA GLY A 403 7.03 -25.64 -11.29
C GLY A 403 6.66 -26.08 -9.88
N ASN A 404 6.42 -25.13 -9.01
CA ASN A 404 6.06 -25.42 -7.62
C ASN A 404 5.20 -24.32 -7.03
N GLN A 405 4.22 -24.72 -6.21
CA GLN A 405 3.44 -23.80 -5.42
C GLN A 405 3.14 -24.41 -4.05
N ASP A 406 3.35 -23.61 -3.01
CA ASP A 406 3.08 -23.97 -1.61
C ASP A 406 2.06 -22.99 -1.03
N VAL A 407 0.87 -23.47 -0.70
CA VAL A 407 -0.24 -22.61 -0.30
C VAL A 407 -0.97 -23.16 0.92
N ILE A 408 -1.46 -22.28 1.78
CA ILE A 408 -2.47 -22.66 2.77
C ILE A 408 -3.78 -22.91 2.02
N PRO A 409 -4.57 -23.96 2.34
CA PRO A 409 -5.79 -24.26 1.60
C PRO A 409 -6.75 -23.08 1.41
N GLY A 410 -7.49 -23.09 0.31
CA GLY A 410 -8.39 -22.01 -0.09
C GLY A 410 -7.64 -20.74 -0.50
N GLY A 411 -6.52 -20.87 -1.19
CA GLY A 411 -5.70 -19.73 -1.64
C GLY A 411 -5.13 -18.88 -0.50
N GLY A 412 -4.99 -19.44 0.70
CA GLY A 412 -4.60 -18.72 1.91
C GLY A 412 -5.74 -18.29 2.82
N ALA A 413 -6.99 -18.34 2.35
CA ALA A 413 -8.15 -17.85 3.09
C ALA A 413 -8.81 -18.89 3.99
N TYR A 414 -8.53 -20.19 3.80
CA TYR A 414 -9.18 -21.26 4.56
C TYR A 414 -8.18 -22.26 5.19
N PRO A 415 -7.36 -21.79 6.15
CA PRO A 415 -6.50 -22.65 6.96
C PRO A 415 -7.16 -23.93 7.45
N THR A 416 -6.38 -25.01 7.55
CA THR A 416 -6.83 -26.34 8.02
C THR A 416 -7.49 -26.31 9.40
N VAL A 417 -7.16 -25.34 10.26
CA VAL A 417 -7.83 -25.14 11.56
C VAL A 417 -9.31 -24.78 11.46
N TYR A 418 -9.77 -24.28 10.31
CA TYR A 418 -11.18 -23.96 10.04
C TYR A 418 -11.95 -25.13 9.40
N TRP A 419 -11.27 -26.23 9.07
CA TRP A 419 -11.93 -27.39 8.49
C TRP A 419 -12.91 -27.99 9.49
N LYS A 420 -14.12 -28.26 9.01
CA LYS A 420 -15.14 -28.93 9.79
C LYS A 420 -15.00 -30.44 9.58
N PRO A 421 -15.04 -31.25 10.64
CA PRO A 421 -15.07 -32.70 10.49
C PRO A 421 -16.16 -33.15 9.52
N ASN A 422 -15.79 -34.08 8.64
CA ASN A 422 -16.59 -34.68 7.56
C ASN A 422 -17.05 -33.71 6.45
N ALA A 423 -16.64 -32.45 6.47
CA ALA A 423 -16.90 -31.53 5.37
C ALA A 423 -15.94 -31.77 4.21
N TRP A 424 -16.49 -31.84 3.01
CA TRP A 424 -15.72 -31.96 1.78
C TRP A 424 -15.46 -30.59 1.17
N LEU A 425 -14.23 -30.40 0.71
CA LEU A 425 -13.72 -29.13 0.18
C LEU A 425 -13.07 -29.41 -1.19
N ALA A 426 -13.35 -28.55 -2.17
CA ALA A 426 -12.60 -28.51 -3.42
C ALA A 426 -11.65 -27.30 -3.37
N ASP A 427 -10.35 -27.55 -3.44
CA ASP A 427 -9.32 -26.52 -3.36
C ASP A 427 -8.47 -26.54 -4.63
N THR A 428 -8.34 -25.40 -5.31
CA THR A 428 -7.59 -25.31 -6.56
C THR A 428 -6.27 -24.57 -6.33
N ILE A 429 -5.16 -25.25 -6.60
CA ILE A 429 -3.81 -24.70 -6.55
C ILE A 429 -3.35 -24.43 -7.98
N TYR A 430 -2.96 -23.19 -8.26
CA TYR A 430 -2.36 -22.79 -9.53
C TYR A 430 -0.85 -22.89 -9.40
N VAL A 431 -0.24 -23.79 -10.17
CA VAL A 431 1.20 -24.05 -10.16
C VAL A 431 1.83 -23.36 -11.37
N PRO A 432 2.57 -22.25 -11.19
CA PRO A 432 3.29 -21.62 -12.27
C PRO A 432 4.52 -22.45 -12.66
N LEU A 433 4.93 -22.37 -13.93
CA LEU A 433 6.22 -22.90 -14.36
C LEU A 433 7.36 -21.98 -13.91
N ASN A 434 8.45 -22.59 -13.46
CA ASN A 434 9.65 -21.87 -13.05
C ASN A 434 10.44 -21.36 -14.26
N HIS A 435 11.14 -20.24 -14.08
CA HIS A 435 12.18 -19.82 -15.02
C HIS A 435 13.21 -20.94 -15.16
N GLY A 436 13.50 -21.33 -16.41
CA GLY A 436 14.39 -22.46 -16.69
C GLY A 436 13.74 -23.85 -16.66
N ALA A 437 12.41 -23.96 -16.49
CA ALA A 437 11.70 -25.21 -16.71
C ALA A 437 11.97 -25.76 -18.12
N ARG A 438 12.31 -27.05 -18.22
CA ARG A 438 12.66 -27.72 -19.48
C ARG A 438 11.54 -28.60 -19.98
N ALA A 439 11.47 -28.79 -21.30
CA ALA A 439 10.52 -29.72 -21.89
C ALA A 439 10.74 -31.15 -21.38
N GLY A 440 9.65 -31.86 -21.09
CA GLY A 440 9.70 -33.23 -20.57
C GLY A 440 8.42 -33.62 -19.85
N ASN A 441 8.38 -34.85 -19.35
CA ASN A 441 7.30 -35.32 -18.50
C ASN A 441 7.67 -35.10 -17.04
N TYR A 442 6.74 -34.57 -16.27
CA TYR A 442 6.89 -34.29 -14.85
C TYR A 442 5.71 -34.87 -14.10
N ASP A 443 5.99 -35.53 -12.98
CA ASP A 443 4.99 -35.99 -12.04
C ASP A 443 4.47 -34.81 -11.22
N VAL A 444 3.16 -34.76 -11.06
CA VAL A 444 2.50 -33.83 -10.13
C VAL A 444 2.45 -34.48 -8.76
N ILE A 445 3.26 -33.98 -7.82
CA ILE A 445 3.29 -34.48 -6.45
C ILE A 445 2.58 -33.50 -5.50
N ILE A 446 1.82 -34.05 -4.55
CA ILE A 446 1.11 -33.32 -3.51
C ILE A 446 1.54 -33.81 -2.13
N GLY A 447 1.88 -32.90 -1.24
CA GLY A 447 2.06 -33.21 0.17
C GLY A 447 1.74 -32.03 1.06
N THR A 448 1.96 -32.21 2.37
CA THR A 448 1.64 -31.17 3.36
C THR A 448 2.74 -31.01 4.39
N TYR A 449 2.87 -29.81 4.97
CA TYR A 449 3.78 -29.53 6.08
C TYR A 449 3.20 -28.45 6.99
N LYS A 450 3.68 -28.40 8.23
CA LYS A 450 3.17 -27.46 9.23
C LYS A 450 3.59 -26.02 8.90
N PHE A 451 2.68 -25.07 9.00
CA PHE A 451 2.98 -23.65 8.75
C PHE A 451 4.10 -23.14 9.66
N GLY A 452 5.15 -22.57 9.07
CA GLY A 452 6.35 -22.11 9.77
C GLY A 452 7.46 -23.16 9.91
N ALA A 453 7.22 -24.40 9.46
CA ALA A 453 8.18 -25.50 9.49
C ALA A 453 8.21 -26.24 8.12
N PRO A 454 8.81 -25.64 7.07
CA PRO A 454 8.85 -26.22 5.72
C PRO A 454 9.58 -27.56 5.64
N ASP A 455 10.51 -27.81 6.56
CA ASP A 455 11.28 -29.05 6.64
C ASP A 455 10.52 -30.19 7.37
N GLU A 456 9.38 -29.89 8.01
CA GLU A 456 8.53 -30.86 8.73
C GLU A 456 7.35 -31.31 7.86
N ARG A 457 7.65 -32.07 6.81
CA ARG A 457 6.63 -32.68 5.95
C ARG A 457 5.86 -33.78 6.68
N VAL A 458 4.59 -33.90 6.35
CA VAL A 458 3.66 -34.86 6.97
C VAL A 458 3.60 -36.12 6.14
N ASN A 459 3.86 -37.25 6.78
CA ASN A 459 3.77 -38.55 6.14
C ASN A 459 2.31 -38.95 5.85
N LEU A 460 2.17 -39.82 4.86
CA LEU A 460 0.95 -40.57 4.61
C LEU A 460 0.76 -41.62 5.71
N GLU A 461 -0.48 -41.83 6.15
CA GLU A 461 -0.81 -42.86 7.14
C GLU A 461 -0.37 -44.24 6.63
N ASN A 462 0.34 -44.99 7.48
CA ASN A 462 0.88 -46.32 7.18
C ASN A 462 1.92 -46.35 6.04
N SER A 463 2.57 -45.23 5.74
CA SER A 463 3.62 -45.12 4.73
C SER A 463 4.76 -44.21 5.21
N ALA A 464 5.96 -44.46 4.71
CA ALA A 464 7.10 -43.56 4.93
C ALA A 464 7.14 -42.40 3.91
N ALA A 465 6.23 -42.39 2.94
CA ALA A 465 6.13 -41.34 1.93
C ALA A 465 5.44 -40.09 2.52
N ASP A 466 5.94 -38.91 2.15
CA ASP A 466 5.49 -37.58 2.56
C ASP A 466 4.71 -36.84 1.46
N PHE A 467 4.48 -37.50 0.33
CA PHE A 467 3.68 -37.00 -0.78
C PHE A 467 2.94 -38.13 -1.51
N VAL A 468 1.97 -37.74 -2.32
CA VAL A 468 1.25 -38.60 -3.27
C VAL A 468 1.41 -38.06 -4.69
N THR A 469 1.58 -38.94 -5.67
CA THR A 469 1.67 -38.59 -7.09
C THR A 469 0.29 -38.66 -7.74
N LEU A 470 -0.15 -37.57 -8.38
CA LEU A 470 -1.43 -37.50 -9.09
C LEU A 470 -1.35 -38.04 -10.53
N GLY A 471 -0.14 -38.11 -11.08
CA GLY A 471 0.15 -38.53 -12.46
C GLY A 471 1.06 -37.54 -13.16
N ASP A 472 1.28 -37.78 -14.45
CA ASP A 472 2.22 -37.03 -15.27
C ASP A 472 1.57 -35.91 -16.08
N VAL A 473 2.35 -34.84 -16.27
CA VAL A 473 2.06 -33.69 -17.10
C VAL A 473 3.25 -33.44 -18.02
N GLN A 474 2.97 -33.20 -19.30
CA GLN A 474 3.97 -32.83 -20.28
C GLN A 474 4.22 -31.32 -20.24
N VAL A 475 5.44 -30.91 -19.92
CA VAL A 475 5.88 -29.52 -20.00
C VAL A 475 6.43 -29.27 -21.40
N ASN A 476 5.89 -28.24 -22.05
CA ASN A 476 6.34 -27.75 -23.35
C ASN A 476 7.10 -26.44 -23.15
N ALA A 477 8.42 -26.52 -23.07
CA ALA A 477 9.30 -25.36 -22.92
C ALA A 477 10.33 -25.29 -24.05
N PRO A 478 10.82 -24.08 -24.41
CA PRO A 478 11.97 -23.92 -25.30
C PRO A 478 13.21 -24.66 -24.76
N ALA A 479 14.17 -24.96 -25.63
CA ALA A 479 15.43 -25.61 -25.23
C ALA A 479 16.22 -24.79 -24.20
N GLU A 480 16.07 -23.47 -24.22
CA GLU A 480 16.69 -22.53 -23.27
C GLU A 480 15.89 -22.38 -21.95
N GLY A 481 14.73 -23.03 -21.85
CA GLY A 481 13.81 -22.95 -20.72
C GLY A 481 12.72 -21.88 -20.88
N CYS A 482 11.84 -21.77 -19.88
CA CYS A 482 10.82 -20.71 -19.88
C CYS A 482 11.44 -19.33 -19.64
N PRO A 483 11.02 -18.30 -20.40
CA PRO A 483 11.52 -16.93 -20.31
C PRO A 483 11.19 -16.28 -18.97
#